data_AF-A0A8I0H4P5-F1
#
_entry.id   AF-A0A8I0H4P5-F1
#
_cell.length_a   1.000
_cell.length_b   1.000
_cell.length_c   1.000
_cell.angle_alpha   90.00
_cell.angle_beta   90.00
_cell.angle_gamma   90.00
#
_symmetry.space_group_name_H-M   'P 1'
#
loop_
_entity.id
_entity.type
_entity.pdbx_description
1 polymer ?
#
loop_
_entity_poly.entity_id
_entity_poly.type
_entity_poly.pdbx_seq_one_letter_code
_entity_poly.pdbx_strand_id
1 'polypeptide(L)'
;SWLKTFLAKIDEIREKSSGKSELVLLAVRYIKNHCLESLRLETVAEELAVSPNYLSTIIKKETGITFQQHMIQEKLNIARKLLDDT
;
A
#
# COMPACT_ATOMS: atom_id res chain seq x y z
N SER A 1 3.63 -29.05 14.83
CA SER A 1 4.91 -28.33 14.75
C SER A 1 4.62 -26.88 14.40
N TRP A 2 5.04 -25.95 15.26
CA TRP A 2 4.86 -24.51 15.09
C TRP A 2 5.32 -23.97 13.73
N LEU A 3 6.36 -24.59 13.15
CA LEU A 3 6.92 -24.21 11.85
C LEU A 3 5.93 -24.45 10.71
N LYS A 4 5.16 -25.55 10.76
CA LYS A 4 4.15 -25.85 9.72
C LYS A 4 2.97 -24.88 9.81
N THR A 5 2.55 -24.54 11.02
CA THR A 5 1.47 -23.57 11.25
C THR A 5 1.92 -22.15 10.87
N PHE A 6 3.17 -21.80 11.14
CA PHE A 6 3.77 -20.51 10.75
C PHE A 6 3.92 -20.38 9.24
N LEU A 7 4.44 -21.42 8.57
CA LEU A 7 4.59 -21.45 7.11
C LEU A 7 3.22 -21.41 6.41
N ALA A 8 2.24 -22.18 6.89
CA ALA A 8 0.88 -22.14 6.35
C ALA A 8 0.24 -20.75 6.50
N LYS A 9 0.54 -20.03 7.58
CA LYS A 9 0.06 -18.66 7.79
C LYS A 9 0.77 -17.65 6.89
N ILE A 10 2.07 -17.85 6.60
CA ILE A 10 2.79 -17.06 5.60
C ILE A 10 2.24 -17.32 4.19
N ASP A 11 1.96 -18.58 3.86
CA ASP A 11 1.37 -18.95 2.56
C ASP A 11 -0.05 -18.41 2.41
N GLU A 12 -0.87 -18.43 3.46
CA GLU A 12 -2.21 -17.81 3.44
C GLU A 12 -2.13 -16.29 3.25
N ILE A 13 -1.15 -15.62 3.85
CA ILE A 13 -0.90 -14.18 3.65
C ILE A 13 -0.45 -13.92 2.20
N ARG A 14 0.37 -14.81 1.63
CA ARG A 14 0.81 -14.76 0.22
C ARG A 14 -0.32 -15.08 -0.78
N GLU A 15 -1.25 -15.96 -0.45
CA GLU A 15 -2.43 -16.24 -1.30
C GLU A 15 -3.47 -15.11 -1.22
N LYS A 16 -3.62 -14.46 -0.05
CA LYS A 16 -4.50 -13.28 0.10
C LYS A 16 -3.96 -12.02 -0.58
N SER A 17 -2.66 -11.93 -0.88
CA SER A 17 -2.11 -10.92 -1.79
C SER A 17 -2.52 -11.25 -3.24
N SER A 18 -3.71 -10.76 -3.61
CA SER A 18 -4.40 -10.94 -4.90
C SER A 18 -3.55 -10.64 -6.16
N GLY A 19 -2.56 -11.45 -6.52
CA GLY A 19 -1.72 -11.23 -7.71
C GLY A 19 -0.99 -9.88 -7.78
N LYS A 20 -0.95 -9.12 -6.68
CA LYS A 20 -0.25 -7.84 -6.58
C LYS A 20 1.18 -8.09 -6.15
N SER A 21 2.13 -7.43 -6.79
CA SER A 21 3.53 -7.44 -6.42
C SER A 21 3.72 -6.95 -4.98
N GLU A 22 4.71 -7.53 -4.30
CA GLU A 22 5.12 -7.09 -2.96
C GLU A 22 5.41 -5.57 -2.94
N LEU A 23 5.99 -5.05 -4.02
CA LEU A 23 6.26 -3.62 -4.19
C LEU A 23 4.99 -2.77 -4.08
N VAL A 24 3.89 -3.16 -4.75
CA VAL A 24 2.62 -2.43 -4.69
C VAL A 24 1.99 -2.54 -3.30
N LEU A 25 2.10 -3.68 -2.64
CA LEU A 25 1.60 -3.85 -1.27
C LEU A 25 2.36 -2.96 -0.28
N LEU A 26 3.69 -2.90 -0.39
CA LEU A 26 4.53 -2.02 0.42
C LEU A 26 4.22 -0.55 0.15
N ALA A 27 4.05 -0.15 -1.11
CA ALA A 27 3.71 1.22 -1.47
C ALA A 27 2.35 1.65 -0.92
N VAL A 28 1.31 0.82 -1.07
CA VAL A 28 -0.03 1.11 -0.53
C VAL A 28 0.01 1.17 1.00
N ARG A 29 0.78 0.29 1.65
CA ARG A 29 0.99 0.35 3.12
C ARG A 29 1.68 1.65 3.53
N TYR A 30 2.71 2.07 2.81
CA TYR A 30 3.42 3.32 3.09
C TYR A 30 2.47 4.52 2.97
N ILE A 31 1.69 4.59 1.88
CA ILE A 31 0.66 5.63 1.70
C ILE A 31 -0.30 5.64 2.89
N LYS A 32 -0.79 4.47 3.30
CA LYS A 32 -1.72 4.37 4.42
C LYS A 32 -1.17 4.99 5.71
N ASN A 33 0.09 4.75 6.01
CA ASN A 33 0.71 5.20 7.25
C ASN A 33 1.13 6.68 7.21
N HIS A 34 1.43 7.22 6.02
CA HIS A 34 2.05 8.55 5.88
C HIS A 34 1.20 9.55 5.08
N CYS A 35 -0.02 9.23 4.64
CA CYS A 35 -0.81 10.11 3.77
C CYS A 35 -1.18 11.47 4.38
N LEU A 36 -1.15 11.61 5.71
CA LEU A 36 -1.41 12.88 6.41
C LEU A 36 -0.16 13.78 6.50
N GLU A 37 1.02 13.18 6.43
CA GLU A 37 2.27 13.89 6.21
C GLU A 37 2.32 14.28 4.71
N SER A 38 3.00 15.35 4.32
CA SER A 38 3.03 15.83 2.93
C SER A 38 3.76 14.83 2.02
N LEU A 39 3.07 13.75 1.66
CA LEU A 39 3.63 12.58 1.00
C LEU A 39 3.73 12.78 -0.51
N ARG A 40 4.89 12.44 -1.06
CA ARG A 40 5.19 12.52 -2.50
C ARG A 40 5.56 11.15 -3.04
N LEU A 41 5.33 10.95 -4.34
CA LEU A 41 5.66 9.69 -5.01
C LEU A 41 7.16 9.41 -4.96
N GLU A 42 7.97 10.46 -5.09
CA GLU A 42 9.43 10.41 -5.06
C GLU A 42 9.95 9.86 -3.74
N THR A 43 9.37 10.30 -2.62
CA THR A 43 9.72 9.81 -1.28
C THR A 43 9.43 8.31 -1.15
N VAL A 44 8.25 7.86 -1.59
CA VAL A 44 7.91 6.42 -1.53
C VAL A 44 8.80 5.59 -2.45
N ALA A 45 9.17 6.13 -3.61
CA ALA A 45 10.06 5.47 -4.54
C ALA A 45 11.48 5.32 -3.98
N GLU A 46 11.99 6.35 -3.30
CA GLU A 46 13.28 6.35 -2.60
C GLU A 46 13.29 5.31 -1.47
N GLU A 47 12.26 5.32 -0.61
CA GLU A 47 12.10 4.36 0.50
C GLU A 47 12.01 2.90 0.04
N LEU A 48 11.43 2.67 -1.15
CA LEU A 48 11.30 1.33 -1.74
C LEU A 48 12.42 1.00 -2.74
N ALA A 49 13.45 1.85 -2.85
CA ALA A 49 14.59 1.68 -3.74
C ALA A 49 14.21 1.41 -5.22
N VAL A 50 13.21 2.14 -5.75
CA VAL A 50 12.75 2.05 -7.14
C VAL A 50 12.67 3.44 -7.78
N SER A 51 12.59 3.50 -9.11
CA SER A 51 12.34 4.79 -9.76
C SER A 51 10.88 5.25 -9.56
N PRO A 52 10.63 6.57 -9.41
CA PRO A 52 9.26 7.09 -9.29
C PRO A 52 8.37 6.71 -10.47
N ASN A 53 8.92 6.70 -11.68
CA ASN A 53 8.18 6.36 -12.89
C ASN A 53 7.74 4.87 -12.91
N TYR A 54 8.64 3.98 -12.48
CA TYR A 54 8.31 2.56 -12.34
C TYR A 54 7.23 2.36 -11.26
N LEU A 55 7.38 3.01 -10.11
CA LEU A 55 6.42 2.94 -9.03
C LEU A 55 5.02 3.42 -9.44
N SER A 56 4.94 4.58 -10.13
CA SER A 56 3.67 5.09 -10.68
C SER A 56 3.00 4.10 -11.62
N THR A 57 3.79 3.50 -12.51
CA THR A 57 3.32 2.55 -13.52
C THR A 57 2.79 1.27 -12.87
N ILE A 58 3.55 0.66 -11.97
CA ILE A 58 3.19 -0.62 -11.37
C ILE A 58 2.00 -0.49 -10.40
N ILE A 59 1.94 0.61 -9.61
CA ILE A 59 0.78 0.90 -8.75
C ILE A 59 -0.47 1.01 -9.60
N LYS A 60 -0.47 1.83 -10.66
CA LYS A 60 -1.64 1.99 -11.52
C LYS A 60 -2.02 0.68 -12.20
N LYS A 61 -1.05 -0.08 -12.69
CA LYS A 61 -1.26 -1.36 -13.37
C LYS A 61 -1.93 -2.39 -12.47
N GLU A 62 -1.48 -2.53 -11.22
CA GLU A 62 -1.94 -3.61 -10.34
C GLU A 62 -3.10 -3.23 -9.43
N THR A 63 -3.28 -1.94 -9.14
CA THR A 63 -4.39 -1.46 -8.29
C THR A 63 -5.53 -0.84 -9.09
N GLY A 64 -5.31 -0.52 -10.38
CA GLY A 64 -6.27 0.17 -11.24
C GLY A 64 -6.36 1.67 -11.03
N ILE A 65 -5.70 2.23 -10.00
CA ILE A 65 -5.74 3.65 -9.66
C ILE A 65 -4.33 4.21 -9.43
N THR A 66 -4.19 5.51 -9.62
CA THR A 66 -2.91 6.22 -9.47
C THR A 66 -2.51 6.40 -8.01
N PHE A 67 -1.23 6.69 -7.78
CA PHE A 67 -0.70 7.06 -6.46
C PHE A 67 -1.50 8.20 -5.79
N GLN A 68 -1.80 9.27 -6.53
CA GLN A 68 -2.57 10.42 -6.02
C GLN A 68 -3.98 9.99 -5.57
N GLN A 69 -4.63 9.10 -6.32
CA GLN A 69 -5.95 8.58 -5.96
C GLN A 69 -5.91 7.72 -4.69
N HIS A 70 -4.86 6.91 -4.49
CA HIS A 70 -4.64 6.20 -3.22
C HIS A 70 -4.54 7.16 -2.04
N MET A 71 -3.75 8.24 -2.17
CA MET A 71 -3.63 9.25 -1.10
C MET A 71 -4.98 9.92 -0.78
N ILE A 72 -5.75 10.30 -1.81
CA ILE A 72 -7.05 10.95 -1.63
C ILE A 72 -8.03 9.99 -0.95
N GLN A 73 -8.08 8.73 -1.39
CA GLN A 73 -8.95 7.72 -0.78
C GLN A 73 -8.62 7.50 0.69
N GLU A 74 -7.34 7.42 1.06
CA GLU A 74 -6.99 7.23 2.46
C GLU A 74 -7.31 8.46 3.31
N LYS A 75 -7.03 9.67 2.82
CA LYS A 75 -7.43 10.91 3.51
C LYS A 75 -8.93 10.97 3.75
N LEU A 76 -9.75 10.60 2.76
CA LEU A 76 -11.20 10.53 2.90
C LEU A 76 -11.63 9.44 3.90
N ASN A 77 -10.96 8.29 3.91
CA ASN A 77 -11.24 7.22 4.86
C ASN A 77 -10.94 7.66 6.31
N ILE A 78 -9.84 8.37 6.52
CA ILE A 78 -9.49 8.93 7.82
C ILE A 78 -10.52 9.99 8.23
N ALA A 79 -10.86 10.93 7.33
CA ALA A 79 -11.86 11.96 7.61
C ALA A 79 -13.22 11.36 7.99
N ARG A 80 -13.66 10.29 7.29
CA ARG A 80 -14.89 9.57 7.62
C ARG A 80 -14.83 8.97 9.04
N LYS A 81 -13.74 8.29 9.38
CA LYS A 81 -13.57 7.71 10.73
C LYS A 81 -13.60 8.75 11.83
N LEU A 82 -12.97 9.90 11.62
CA LEU A 82 -12.97 10.99 12.60
C LEU A 82 -14.38 11.58 12.82
N LEU A 83 -15.23 11.56 11.80
CA LEU A 83 -16.63 11.99 11.92
C LEU A 83 -17.49 10.93 12.63
N ASP A 84 -17.25 9.64 12.39
CA ASP A 84 -18.00 8.55 13.03
C ASP A 84 -17.63 8.39 14.52
N ASP A 85 -16.42 8.80 14.92
CA ASP A 85 -15.93 8.75 16.30
C ASP A 85 -16.39 9.96 17.16
N THR A 86 -17.25 10.85 16.64
CA THR A 86 -17.84 12.01 17.35
C THR A 86 -19.33 11.79 17.64
#